data_AF-A0A7W9HPJ5-F1
#
_entry.id   AF-A0A7W9HPJ5-F1
#
_cell.length_a   1.000
_cell.length_b   1.000
_cell.length_c   1.000
_cell.angle_alpha   90.00
_cell.angle_beta   90.00
_cell.angle_gamma   90.00
#
_symmetry.space_group_name_H-M   'P 1'
#
loop_
_entity.id
_entity.type
_entity.pdbx_description
1 polymer ?
#
loop_
_entity_poly.entity_id
_entity_poly.type
_entity_poly.pdbx_seq_one_letter_code
_entity_poly.pdbx_strand_id
1 'polypeptide(L)'
;MTTLTPLLLLLVLFAFFALVLKWAFGNDKRAVPDYTGDDFGLLTEVTVVSSPAAAEVLAKRLRAARIKVTVVRRDGLHRLMVFPADASDAKLLLRE
;
A
#
# COMPACT_ATOMS: atom_id res chain seq x y z
N MET A 1 5.13 -20.76 -47.37
CA MET A 1 5.22 -19.85 -46.21
C MET A 1 6.22 -20.45 -45.23
N THR A 2 7.37 -19.79 -45.03
CA THR A 2 8.43 -20.27 -44.14
C THR A 2 8.01 -20.11 -42.68
N THR A 3 8.20 -21.13 -41.86
CA THR A 3 7.84 -21.16 -40.41
C THR A 3 8.56 -20.11 -39.56
N LEU A 4 9.59 -19.45 -40.12
CA LEU A 4 10.34 -18.37 -39.48
C LEU A 4 9.47 -17.14 -39.20
N THR A 5 8.63 -16.73 -40.16
CA THR A 5 7.80 -15.53 -40.06
C THR A 5 6.75 -15.63 -38.94
N PRO A 6 5.96 -16.72 -38.82
CA PRO A 6 5.02 -16.85 -37.70
C PRO A 6 5.73 -16.99 -36.36
N LEU A 7 6.92 -17.62 -36.31
CA LEU A 7 7.72 -17.71 -35.07
C LEU A 7 8.13 -16.32 -34.57
N LEU A 8 8.63 -15.45 -35.46
CA LEU A 8 9.03 -14.09 -35.11
C LEU A 8 7.86 -13.25 -34.62
N LEU A 9 6.70 -13.34 -35.28
CA LEU A 9 5.48 -12.64 -34.85
C LEU A 9 5.04 -13.07 -33.45
N LEU A 10 5.11 -14.37 -33.15
CA LEU A 10 4.75 -14.91 -31.85
C LEU A 10 5.69 -14.40 -30.74
N LEU A 11 7.00 -14.38 -30.99
CA LEU A 11 7.98 -13.84 -30.05
C LEU A 11 7.75 -12.35 -29.77
N VAL A 12 7.49 -11.55 -30.81
CA VAL A 12 7.18 -10.12 -30.66
C VAL A 12 5.92 -9.92 -29.83
N LEU A 13 4.88 -10.73 -30.08
CA LEU A 13 3.63 -10.66 -29.31
C LEU A 13 3.84 -10.99 -27.83
N PHE A 14 4.59 -12.05 -27.52
CA PHE A 14 4.91 -12.41 -26.13
C PHE A 14 5.75 -11.35 -25.44
N ALA A 15 6.76 -10.79 -26.12
CA ALA A 15 7.58 -9.72 -25.59
C ALA A 15 6.74 -8.46 -25.30
N PHE A 16 5.82 -8.13 -26.18
CA PHE A 16 4.88 -7.02 -25.99
C PHE A 16 3.99 -7.24 -24.77
N PHE A 17 3.37 -8.42 -24.64
CA PHE A 17 2.55 -8.73 -23.46
C PHE A 17 3.36 -8.72 -22.16
N ALA A 18 4.56 -9.30 -22.16
CA ALA A 18 5.45 -9.27 -21.01
C ALA A 18 5.80 -7.84 -20.59
N LEU A 19 6.01 -6.94 -21.56
CA LEU A 19 6.28 -5.54 -21.29
C LEU A 19 5.07 -4.83 -20.68
N VAL A 20 3.88 -5.06 -21.23
CA VAL A 20 2.62 -4.51 -20.70
C VAL A 20 2.36 -5.01 -19.28
N LEU A 21 2.54 -6.30 -19.03
CA LEU A 21 2.41 -6.91 -17.70
C LEU A 21 3.42 -6.33 -16.72
N LYS A 22 4.70 -6.21 -17.13
CA LYS A 22 5.75 -5.58 -16.32
C LYS A 22 5.44 -4.11 -16.03
N TRP A 23 4.86 -3.39 -16.99
CA TRP A 23 4.49 -2.00 -16.79
C TRP A 23 3.30 -1.87 -15.83
N ALA A 24 2.26 -2.69 -16.01
CA ALA A 24 1.04 -2.63 -15.22
C ALA A 24 1.23 -3.16 -13.79
N PHE A 25 1.98 -4.24 -13.61
CA PHE A 25 2.10 -4.97 -12.34
C PHE A 25 3.51 -4.95 -11.75
N GLY A 26 4.54 -4.59 -12.52
CA GLY A 26 5.94 -4.70 -12.06
C GLY A 26 6.39 -3.64 -11.06
N ASN A 27 5.52 -2.68 -10.70
CA ASN A 27 5.80 -1.73 -9.62
C ASN A 27 5.27 -2.18 -8.26
N ASP A 28 4.55 -3.31 -8.20
CA ASP A 28 4.12 -3.88 -6.93
C ASP A 28 5.30 -4.62 -6.29
N LYS A 29 5.96 -3.97 -5.33
CA LYS A 29 7.14 -4.50 -4.62
C LYS A 29 6.76 -5.53 -3.55
N ARG A 30 5.48 -5.87 -3.41
CA ARG A 30 5.01 -6.89 -2.45
C ARG A 30 5.23 -8.27 -3.06
N ALA A 31 6.38 -8.86 -2.75
CA ALA A 31 6.78 -10.18 -3.24
C ALA A 31 5.92 -11.35 -2.68
N VAL A 32 5.04 -11.11 -1.70
CA VAL A 32 4.27 -12.14 -1.01
C VAL A 32 2.89 -11.60 -0.62
N PRO A 33 1.78 -12.30 -0.93
CA PRO A 33 0.49 -12.05 -0.30
C PRO A 33 0.60 -12.41 1.19
N ASP A 34 0.42 -11.44 2.08
CA ASP A 34 0.47 -11.70 3.52
C ASP A 34 -0.84 -12.35 3.98
N TYR A 35 -0.82 -13.67 4.20
CA TYR A 35 -1.98 -14.47 4.62
C TYR A 35 -2.31 -14.33 6.11
N THR A 36 -1.62 -13.46 6.85
CA THR A 36 -1.83 -13.26 8.28
C THR A 36 -3.10 -12.47 8.61
N GLY A 37 -3.69 -11.77 7.63
CA GLY A 37 -4.81 -10.86 7.88
C GLY A 37 -4.41 -9.59 8.64
N ASP A 38 -3.11 -9.36 8.81
CA ASP A 38 -2.52 -8.20 9.49
C ASP A 38 -2.28 -7.04 8.53
N ASP A 39 -2.34 -7.32 7.24
CA ASP A 39 -1.96 -6.40 6.19
C ASP A 39 -3.22 -5.71 5.65
N PHE A 40 -3.39 -4.44 6.03
CA PHE A 40 -4.47 -3.59 5.50
C PHE A 40 -4.24 -3.18 4.04
N GLY A 41 -3.33 -3.86 3.33
CA GLY A 41 -3.12 -3.87 1.87
C GLY A 41 -2.55 -2.58 1.28
N LEU A 42 -3.10 -1.45 1.73
CA LEU A 42 -2.87 -0.11 1.23
C LEU A 42 -2.64 0.89 2.37
N LEU A 43 -2.69 0.45 3.63
CA LEU A 43 -2.47 1.32 4.79
C LEU A 43 -1.21 0.90 5.53
N THR A 44 -0.41 1.88 5.90
CA THR A 44 0.80 1.73 6.70
C THR A 44 0.50 2.19 8.12
N GLU A 45 0.98 1.42 9.09
CA GLU A 45 0.92 1.78 10.51
C GLU A 45 1.86 2.95 10.82
N VAL A 46 1.30 3.98 11.46
CA VAL A 46 2.04 5.19 11.83
C VAL A 46 2.31 5.24 13.32
N THR A 47 1.31 4.88 14.13
CA THR A 47 1.42 4.86 15.59
C THR A 47 0.41 3.89 16.21
N VAL A 48 0.72 3.43 17.43
CA VAL A 48 -0.12 2.55 18.24
C VAL A 48 -0.35 3.20 19.59
N VAL A 49 -1.61 3.29 20.01
CA VAL A 49 -2.00 3.86 21.30
C VAL A 49 -2.95 2.93 22.04
N SER A 50 -2.85 2.87 23.36
CA SER A 50 -3.70 2.00 24.20
C SER A 50 -5.04 2.62 24.57
N SER A 51 -5.20 3.94 24.40
CA SER A 51 -6.40 4.68 24.79
C SER A 51 -7.25 5.10 23.58
N PRO A 52 -8.57 4.86 23.61
CA PRO A 52 -9.49 5.31 22.56
C PRO A 52 -9.50 6.83 22.38
N ALA A 53 -9.48 7.58 23.47
CA ALA A 53 -9.47 9.03 23.43
C ALA A 53 -8.20 9.57 22.78
N ALA A 54 -7.04 8.97 23.07
CA ALA A 54 -5.78 9.33 22.44
C ALA A 54 -5.81 9.05 20.94
N ALA A 55 -6.38 7.91 20.52
CA ALA A 55 -6.50 7.58 19.10
C ALA A 55 -7.35 8.61 18.34
N GLU A 56 -8.45 9.05 18.94
CA GLU A 56 -9.36 10.01 18.34
C GLU A 56 -8.75 11.41 18.20
N VAL A 57 -8.02 11.87 19.23
CA VAL A 57 -7.29 13.15 19.19
C VAL A 57 -6.24 13.16 18.08
N LEU A 58 -5.43 12.11 17.99
CA LEU A 58 -4.40 11.99 16.95
C LEU A 58 -5.03 11.86 15.56
N ALA A 59 -6.12 11.10 15.43
CA ALA A 59 -6.86 11.00 14.18
C ALA A 59 -7.46 12.35 13.76
N LYS A 60 -7.97 13.15 14.70
CA LYS A 60 -8.48 14.49 14.41
C LYS A 60 -7.37 15.44 13.93
N ARG A 61 -6.19 15.37 14.53
CA ARG A 61 -5.01 16.16 14.11
C ARG A 61 -4.59 15.81 12.68
N LEU A 62 -4.52 14.52 12.36
CA LEU A 62 -4.19 14.06 11.01
C LEU A 62 -5.25 14.47 9.97
N ARG A 63 -6.54 14.38 10.32
CA ARG A 63 -7.62 14.84 9.44
C ARG A 63 -7.61 16.35 9.22
N ALA A 64 -7.23 17.13 10.23
CA ALA A 64 -7.06 18.58 10.08
C ALA A 64 -5.96 18.93 9.07
N ALA A 65 -4.91 18.11 9.01
CA ALA A 65 -3.85 18.20 7.99
C ALA A 65 -4.25 17.57 6.63
N ARG A 66 -5.54 17.25 6.41
CA ARG A 66 -6.07 16.59 5.20
C ARG A 66 -5.54 15.17 4.94
N ILE A 67 -4.90 14.54 5.93
CA ILE A 67 -4.40 13.17 5.84
C ILE A 67 -5.54 12.18 6.10
N LYS A 68 -5.71 11.20 5.22
CA LYS A 68 -6.71 10.13 5.39
C LYS A 68 -6.18 9.11 6.41
N VAL A 69 -6.88 9.00 7.53
CA VAL A 69 -6.53 8.10 8.64
C VAL A 69 -7.66 7.14 8.99
N THR A 70 -7.29 5.87 9.12
CA THR A 70 -8.15 4.79 9.59
C THR A 70 -7.65 4.34 10.96
N VAL A 71 -8.54 4.27 11.94
CA VAL A 71 -8.23 3.75 13.27
C VAL A 71 -8.70 2.31 13.33
N VAL A 72 -7.77 1.39 13.55
CA VAL A 72 -8.06 -0.04 13.68
C VAL A 72 -7.85 -0.44 15.13
N ARG A 73 -8.83 -1.14 15.72
CA ARG A 73 -8.69 -1.74 17.05
C ARG A 73 -8.27 -3.19 16.91
N ARG A 74 -7.16 -3.56 17.53
CA ARG A 74 -6.66 -4.94 17.56
C ARG A 74 -5.90 -5.21 18.86
N ASP A 75 -6.14 -6.36 19.49
CA ASP A 75 -5.49 -6.79 20.73
C ASP A 75 -5.57 -5.76 21.87
N GLY A 76 -6.69 -5.03 21.94
CA GLY A 76 -6.88 -3.95 22.92
C GLY A 76 -6.13 -2.65 22.62
N LEU A 77 -5.30 -2.62 21.57
CA LEU A 77 -4.57 -1.45 21.10
C LEU A 77 -5.29 -0.79 19.92
N HIS A 78 -5.05 0.49 19.72
CA HIS A 78 -5.62 1.29 18.64
C HIS A 78 -4.48 1.73 17.72
N ARG A 79 -4.49 1.21 16.50
CA ARG A 79 -3.49 1.47 15.48
C ARG A 79 -4.01 2.53 14.53
N LEU A 80 -3.23 3.60 14.35
CA LEU A 80 -3.53 4.63 13.36
C LEU A 80 -2.81 4.26 12.07
N MET A 81 -3.60 4.07 11.03
CA MET A 81 -3.13 3.64 9.72
C MET A 81 -3.44 4.70 8.67
N VAL A 82 -2.48 4.98 7.80
CA VAL A 82 -2.58 5.98 6.72
C VAL A 82 -2.07 5.40 5.40
N PHE A 83 -2.38 6.04 4.28
CA PHE A 83 -1.82 5.61 3.00
C PHE A 83 -0.29 5.82 2.97
N PRO A 84 0.48 4.94 2.30
CA PRO A 84 1.94 5.05 2.19
C PRO A 84 2.43 6.42 1.73
N ALA A 85 1.67 7.09 0.85
CA ALA A 85 1.99 8.42 0.34
C ALA A 85 2.04 9.49 1.44
N ASP A 86 1.21 9.34 2.48
CA ASP A 86 1.07 10.32 3.57
C ASP A 86 1.83 9.87 4.84
N ALA A 87 2.54 8.73 4.79
CA ALA A 87 3.14 8.11 5.97
C ALA A 87 4.28 8.93 6.58
N SER A 88 5.10 9.59 5.75
CA SER A 88 6.17 10.49 6.23
C SER A 88 5.60 11.67 6.99
N ASP A 89 4.59 12.31 6.39
CA ASP A 89 3.99 13.55 6.89
C ASP A 89 3.19 13.27 8.16
N ALA A 90 2.48 12.14 8.20
CA ALA A 90 1.80 11.67 9.39
C ALA A 90 2.77 11.40 10.55
N LYS A 91 3.92 10.76 10.29
CA LYS A 91 4.94 10.52 11.34
C LYS A 91 5.52 11.82 11.89
N LEU A 92 5.69 12.83 11.04
CA LEU A 92 6.21 14.13 11.44
C LEU A 92 5.21 14.87 12.35
N LEU A 93 3.93 14.91 11.95
CA LEU A 93 2.86 15.56 12.73
C LEU A 93 2.56 14.90 14.08
N LEU A 94 2.92 13.63 14.26
CA LEU A 94 2.73 12.90 15.52
C LEU A 94 3.92 13.02 16.48
N ARG A 95 5.08 13.51 16.01
CA ARG A 95 6.27 13.72 16.84
C ARG A 95 6.28 15.08 17.54
N GLU A 96 5.62 16.08 16.97
CA GLU A 96 5.44 17.42 17.55
C GLU A 96 4.32 17.46 18.58
#